data_AF-M4U6Z9-F1
#
_entry.id   AF-M4U6Z9-F1
#
_cell.length_a   1.000
_cell.length_b   1.000
_cell.length_c   1.000
_cell.angle_alpha   90.00
_cell.angle_beta   90.00
_cell.angle_gamma   90.00
#
_symmetry.space_group_name_H-M   'P 1'
#
loop_
_entity.id
_entity.type
_entity.pdbx_description
1 polymer ?
#
loop_
_entity_poly.entity_id
_entity_poly.type
_entity_poly.pdbx_seq_one_letter_code
_entity_poly.pdbx_strand_id
1 'polypeptide(L)' 'MLKKILIYSVLIASSFFMGTQWMQFQYDDICLDLGGGKNPQGSPICVLFLESPPFEE' A
#
# COMPACT_ATOMS: atom_id res chain seq x y z
N MET A 1 28.63 13.39 17.83
CA MET A 1 27.18 13.68 17.75
C MET A 1 26.64 13.54 16.33
N LEU A 2 27.18 14.26 15.34
CA LEU A 2 26.67 14.26 13.95
C LEU A 2 26.58 12.88 13.28
N LYS A 3 27.59 12.02 13.44
CA LYS A 3 27.59 10.66 12.87
C LYS A 3 26.44 9.80 13.40
N LYS A 4 26.08 9.93 14.68
CA LYS A 4 24.94 9.21 15.27
C LYS A 4 23.62 9.72 14.71
N ILE A 5 23.48 11.04 14.57
CA ILE A 5 22.30 11.66 13.96
C ILE A 5 22.12 11.18 12.52
N LEU A 6 23.19 11.13 11.73
CA LEU A 6 23.16 10.60 10.37
C LEU A 6 22.75 9.12 10.32
N ILE A 7 23.29 8.29 11.23
CA ILE A 7 22.89 6.87 11.30
C ILE A 7 21.40 6.75 11.61
N TYR A 8 20.91 7.47 12.62
CA TYR A 8 19.49 7.41 12.97
C TYR A 8 18.59 7.96 11.86
N SER A 9 18.97 9.04 11.18
CA SER A 9 18.17 9.59 10.08
C SER A 9 18.08 8.60 8.91
N VAL A 10 19.18 7.93 8.57
CA VAL A 10 19.19 6.88 7.53
C VAL A 10 18.31 5.70 7.95
N LEU A 11 18.40 5.24 9.20
CA LEU A 11 17.57 4.14 9.69
C LEU A 11 16.07 4.48 9.62
N ILE A 12 15.67 5.67 10.08
CA ILE A 12 14.28 6.12 10.02
C ILE A 12 13.79 6.24 8.57
N ALA A 13 14.61 6.84 7.69
CA ALA A 13 14.24 6.98 6.27
C ALA A 13 14.08 5.60 5.61
N SER A 14 14.98 4.66 5.90
CA SER A 14 14.90 3.30 5.36
C SER A 14 13.68 2.52 5.85
N SER A 15 13.35 2.59 7.15
CA SER A 15 12.18 1.90 7.71
C SER A 15 10.88 2.49 7.17
N PHE A 16 10.79 3.82 7.04
CA PHE A 16 9.65 4.47 6.43
C PHE A 16 9.48 4.04 4.97
N PHE A 17 10.56 4.07 4.17
CA PHE A 17 10.52 3.66 2.77
C PHE A 17 10.14 2.19 2.58
N MET A 18 10.67 1.30 3.42
CA MET A 18 10.28 -0.12 3.38
C MET A 18 8.80 -0.30 3.76
N GLY A 19 8.32 0.45 4.74
CA GLY A 19 6.90 0.43 5.14
C GLY A 19 5.97 0.89 4.02
N THR A 20 6.30 1.95 3.30
CA THR A 20 5.47 2.44 2.18
C THR A 20 5.42 1.43 1.03
N GLN A 21 6.54 0.80 0.71
CA GLN A 21 6.59 -0.25 -0.32
C GLN A 21 5.80 -1.50 0.09
N TRP A 22 5.86 -1.89 1.36
CA TRP A 22 5.09 -3.02 1.88
C TRP A 22 3.59 -2.75 1.80
N MET A 23 3.14 -1.55 2.19
CA MET A 23 1.74 -1.14 2.08
C MET A 23 1.26 -1.19 0.63
N GLN A 24 2.08 -0.71 -0.31
CA GLN A 24 1.74 -0.77 -1.73
C GLN A 24 1.67 -2.21 -2.25
N PHE A 25 2.59 -3.07 -1.84
CA PHE A 25 2.57 -4.50 -2.21
C PHE A 25 1.30 -5.19 -1.71
N GLN A 26 0.95 -5.01 -0.43
CA GLN A 26 -0.28 -5.56 0.15
C GLN A 26 -1.54 -5.04 -0.57
N TYR A 27 -1.56 -3.73 -0.89
CA TYR A 27 -2.66 -3.15 -1.65
C TYR A 27 -2.76 -3.78 -3.05
N ASP A 28 -1.65 -3.86 -3.79
CA ASP A 28 -1.62 -4.45 -5.13
C ASP A 28 -2.04 -5.93 -5.09
N ASP A 29 -1.64 -6.69 -4.07
CA ASP A 29 -1.97 -8.11 -3.87
C ASP A 29 -3.46 -8.30 -3.59
N ILE A 30 -4.01 -7.57 -2.61
CA ILE A 30 -5.45 -7.57 -2.31
C ILE A 30 -6.25 -7.17 -3.55
N CYS A 31 -5.85 -6.12 -4.25
CA CYS A 31 -6.57 -5.68 -5.44
C CYS A 31 -6.48 -6.70 -6.57
N LEU A 32 -5.36 -7.43 -6.70
CA LEU A 32 -5.21 -8.52 -7.66
C LEU A 32 -6.12 -9.71 -7.32
N ASP A 33 -6.19 -10.09 -6.05
CA ASP A 33 -7.06 -11.17 -5.55
C ASP A 33 -8.54 -10.87 -5.78
N LEU A 34 -8.93 -9.58 -5.69
CA LEU A 34 -10.30 -9.12 -5.94
C LEU A 34 -10.64 -8.99 -7.43
N GLY A 35 -9.77 -9.51 -8.33
CA GLY A 35 -9.95 -9.46 -9.79
C GLY A 35 -9.62 -8.10 -10.41
N GLY A 36 -9.05 -7.19 -9.62
CA GLY A 36 -8.45 -5.95 -10.09
C GLY A 36 -7.04 -6.15 -10.63
N GLY A 37 -6.33 -5.05 -10.87
CA GLY A 37 -4.96 -5.08 -11.37
C GLY A 37 -4.43 -3.71 -11.78
N LYS A 38 -3.12 -3.65 -12.10
CA LYS A 38 -2.52 -2.44 -12.68
C LYS A 38 -2.99 -2.27 -14.11
N ASN A 39 -3.82 -1.25 -14.33
CA ASN A 39 -4.20 -0.84 -15.68
C ASN A 39 -2.95 -0.31 -16.42
N PRO A 40 -2.72 -0.65 -17.70
CA PRO A 40 -1.61 -0.12 -18.51
C PRO A 40 -1.51 1.43 -18.57
N GLN A 41 -2.55 2.15 -18.19
CA GLN A 41 -2.56 3.63 -18.07
C GLN A 41 -2.09 4.15 -16.70
N GLY A 42 -1.64 3.27 -15.80
CA GLY A 42 -0.98 3.63 -14.56
C GLY A 42 -1.88 3.85 -13.33
N SER A 43 -3.20 3.70 -13.47
CA SER A 43 -4.13 3.76 -12.33
C SER A 43 -4.46 2.36 -11.83
N PRO A 44 -4.26 2.04 -10.54
CA PRO A 44 -4.73 0.78 -9.98
C PRO A 44 -6.26 0.75 -9.99
N ILE A 45 -6.84 -0.34 -10.49
CA ILE A 45 -8.28 -0.61 -10.34
C ILE A 45 -8.39 -1.64 -9.22
N CYS A 46 -8.83 -1.19 -8.05
CA CYS A 46 -9.15 -2.08 -6.93
C CYS A 46 -10.65 -2.30 -6.89
N VAL A 47 -11.08 -3.54 -7.03
CA VAL A 47 -12.49 -3.91 -6.82
C VAL A 47 -12.68 -4.02 -5.31
N LEU A 48 -13.44 -3.11 -4.71
CA LEU A 48 -13.80 -3.22 -3.30
C LEU A 48 -15.17 -3.91 -3.20
N PHE A 49 -15.26 -5.02 -2.48
CA PHE A 49 -16.55 -5.50 -1.98
C PHE A 49 -17.01 -4.51 -0.91
N LEU A 50 -17.75 -3.49 -1.33
CA LEU A 50 -18.60 -2.77 -0.39
C LEU A 50 -19.62 -3.81 0.06
N GLU A 51 -19.55 -4.20 1.33
CA GLU A 51 -20.63 -4.95 1.96
C GLU A 51 -21.90 -4.16 1.65
N SER A 52 -22.76 -4.73 0.80
CA SER A 52 -24.01 -4.09 0.44
C SER A 52 -24.70 -3.71 1.75
N PRO A 53 -25.22 -2.47 1.91
CA PRO A 53 -26.12 -2.21 3.03
C PRO A 53 -27.16 -3.34 3.05
N PRO A 54 -27.53 -3.87 4.23
CA PRO A 54 -28.47 -4.98 4.30
C PRO A 54 -29.66 -4.62 3.39
N PHE A 55 -29.95 -5.50 2.43
CA PHE A 55 -31.08 -5.33 1.53
C PHE A 55 -32.31 -5.03 2.40
N GLU A 56 -32.82 -3.79 2.34
CA GLU A 56 -34.15 -3.50 2.83
C GLU A 56 -35.11 -4.12 1.80
N GLU A 57 -35.65 -5.29 2.14
CA GLU A 57 -36.79 -5.92 1.45
C GLU A 57 -38.09 -5.14 1.68
#